data_AF-A0A7W0K1C1-F1
#
_entry.id   AF-A0A7W0K1C1-F1
#
_cell.length_a   1.000
_cell.length_b   1.000
_cell.length_c   1.000
_cell.angle_alpha   90.00
_cell.angle_beta   90.00
_cell.angle_gamma   90.00
#
_symmetry.space_group_name_H-M   'P 1'
#
loop_
_entity.id
_entity.type
_entity.pdbx_description
1 polymer ?
#
loop_
_entity_poly.entity_id
_entity_poly.type
_entity_poly.pdbx_seq_one_letter_code
_entity_poly.pdbx_strand_id
1 'polypeptide(L)'
;MIRRLLEHRRYMREHRWTHAHLSAYLDQDLSPLERERVEDHVGICPHCRRVLRTLRRTLKSLMELPVEPRPSVADGVLERLRREP
;
A
#
# COMPACT_ATOMS: atom_id res chain seq x y z
N MET A 1 -4.09 37.91 -0.79
CA MET A 1 -5.11 36.92 -1.18
C MET A 1 -4.60 35.79 -2.08
N ILE A 2 -3.84 36.09 -3.17
CA ILE A 2 -3.41 35.08 -4.17
C ILE A 2 -2.54 33.95 -3.58
N ARG A 3 -1.59 34.27 -2.69
CA ARG A 3 -0.68 33.29 -2.06
C ARG A 3 -1.42 32.14 -1.35
N ARG A 4 -2.42 32.46 -0.52
CA ARG A 4 -3.22 31.47 0.23
C ARG A 4 -4.00 30.51 -0.70
N LEU A 5 -4.50 31.02 -1.82
CA LEU A 5 -5.19 30.20 -2.82
C LEU A 5 -4.22 29.23 -3.52
N LEU A 6 -3.01 29.68 -3.82
CA LEU A 6 -1.98 28.83 -4.42
C LEU A 6 -1.51 27.73 -3.46
N GLU A 7 -1.31 28.07 -2.18
CA GLU A 7 -0.96 27.10 -1.12
C GLU A 7 -2.06 26.04 -0.96
N HIS A 8 -3.33 26.45 -0.88
CA HIS A 8 -4.45 25.52 -0.84
C HIS A 8 -4.48 24.61 -2.08
N ARG A 9 -4.32 25.17 -3.28
CA ARG A 9 -4.29 24.38 -4.52
C ARG A 9 -3.14 23.37 -4.54
N ARG A 10 -1.96 23.73 -4.02
CA ARG A 10 -0.83 22.80 -3.85
C ARG A 10 -1.21 21.67 -2.89
N TYR A 11 -1.71 22.01 -1.70
CA TYR A 11 -2.15 21.01 -0.72
C TYR A 11 -3.19 20.04 -1.28
N MET A 12 -4.20 20.52 -2.02
CA MET A 12 -5.23 19.65 -2.58
C MET A 12 -4.71 18.76 -3.72
N ARG A 13 -3.68 19.20 -4.46
CA ARG A 13 -3.00 18.33 -5.44
C ARG A 13 -2.23 17.22 -4.76
N GLU A 14 -1.43 17.55 -3.73
CA GLU A 14 -0.72 16.55 -2.94
C GLU A 14 -1.70 15.58 -2.28
N HIS A 15 -2.78 16.09 -1.67
CA HIS A 15 -3.81 15.24 -1.07
C HIS A 15 -4.41 14.22 -2.04
N ARG A 16 -4.77 14.66 -3.25
CA ARG A 16 -5.32 13.76 -4.29
C ARG A 16 -4.29 12.74 -4.74
N TRP A 17 -3.06 13.19 -5.00
CA TRP A 17 -1.98 12.31 -5.42
C TRP A 17 -1.68 11.26 -4.35
N THR A 18 -1.46 11.66 -3.09
CA THR A 18 -1.21 10.74 -1.98
C THR A 18 -2.34 9.73 -1.82
N HIS A 19 -3.60 10.18 -1.85
CA HIS A 19 -4.75 9.28 -1.71
C HIS A 19 -4.78 8.19 -2.79
N ALA A 20 -4.41 8.53 -4.03
CA ALA A 20 -4.35 7.58 -5.15
C ALA A 20 -3.20 6.56 -5.03
N HIS A 21 -2.14 6.88 -4.29
CA HIS A 21 -0.92 6.05 -4.19
C HIS A 21 -0.79 5.30 -2.85
N LEU A 22 -1.79 5.37 -1.96
CA LEU A 22 -1.74 4.67 -0.66
C LEU A 22 -1.66 3.15 -0.81
N SER A 23 -2.28 2.55 -1.83
CA SER A 23 -2.19 1.10 -2.07
C SER A 23 -0.79 0.71 -2.52
N ALA A 24 -0.24 1.36 -3.56
CA ALA A 24 1.13 1.12 -4.02
C ALA A 24 2.17 1.33 -2.90
N TYR A 25 1.95 2.32 -2.02
CA TYR A 25 2.78 2.50 -0.83
C TYR A 25 2.76 1.28 0.11
N LEU A 26 1.61 0.64 0.31
CA LEU A 26 1.48 -0.57 1.13
C LEU A 26 2.12 -1.78 0.46
N ASP A 27 2.00 -1.87 -0.85
CA ASP A 27 2.57 -2.95 -1.67
C ASP A 27 4.09 -2.79 -1.89
N GLN A 28 4.69 -1.72 -1.37
CA GLN A 28 6.10 -1.34 -1.57
C GLN A 28 6.47 -1.12 -3.04
N ASP A 29 5.49 -0.72 -3.85
CA ASP A 29 5.58 -0.52 -5.30
C ASP A 29 5.68 0.96 -5.68
N LEU A 30 6.40 1.73 -4.87
CA LEU A 30 6.71 3.14 -5.13
C LEU A 30 8.21 3.35 -5.22
N SER A 31 8.63 4.27 -6.08
CA SER A 31 10.01 4.75 -6.04
C SER A 31 10.32 5.44 -4.69
N PRO A 32 11.61 5.56 -4.30
CA PRO A 32 11.98 6.21 -3.05
C PRO A 32 11.42 7.64 -2.90
N LEU A 33 11.40 8.40 -3.99
CA LEU A 33 10.87 9.77 -4.01
C LEU A 33 9.35 9.81 -3.82
N GLU A 34 8.62 8.90 -4.46
CA GLU A 34 7.17 8.80 -4.30
C GLU A 34 6.79 8.35 -2.88
N ARG A 35 7.58 7.44 -2.31
CA ARG A 35 7.42 7.01 -0.93
C ARG A 35 7.58 8.17 0.06
N GLU A 36 8.65 8.95 -0.06
CA GLU A 36 8.89 10.14 0.74
C GLU A 36 7.72 11.13 0.62
N ARG A 37 7.25 11.37 -0.61
CA ARG A 37 6.10 12.24 -0.87
C ARG A 37 4.81 11.79 -0.18
N VAL A 38 4.54 10.48 -0.13
CA VAL A 38 3.41 9.93 0.64
C VAL A 38 3.61 10.16 2.14
N GLU A 39 4.82 9.90 2.66
CA GLU A 39 5.16 10.03 4.08
C GLU A 39 5.03 11.48 4.56
N ASP A 40 5.54 12.44 3.80
CA ASP A 40 5.42 13.87 4.07
C ASP A 40 3.95 14.31 4.19
N HIS A 41 3.12 13.98 3.20
CA HIS A 41 1.72 14.39 3.20
C HIS A 41 0.92 13.70 4.31
N VAL A 42 1.16 12.42 4.58
CA VAL A 42 0.55 11.70 5.71
C VAL A 42 1.01 12.26 7.07
N GLY A 43 2.22 12.82 7.12
CA GLY A 43 2.76 13.57 8.26
C GLY A 43 1.96 14.81 8.62
N ILE A 44 1.33 15.46 7.63
CA ILE A 44 0.57 16.71 7.83
C ILE A 44 -0.95 16.56 7.68
N CYS A 45 -1.43 15.51 7.01
CA CYS A 45 -2.85 15.33 6.68
C CYS A 45 -3.52 14.25 7.56
N PRO A 46 -4.37 14.61 8.53
CA PRO A 46 -5.07 13.65 9.39
C PRO A 46 -5.98 12.69 8.63
N HIS A 47 -6.55 13.13 7.50
CA HIS A 47 -7.41 12.31 6.66
C HIS A 47 -6.62 11.18 5.99
N CYS A 48 -5.54 11.50 5.27
CA CYS A 48 -4.69 10.50 4.61
C CYS A 48 -4.07 9.52 5.63
N ARG A 49 -3.66 10.02 6.81
CA ARG A 49 -3.20 9.16 7.92
C ARG A 49 -4.26 8.16 8.37
N ARG A 50 -5.51 8.61 8.50
CA ARG A 50 -6.63 7.75 8.89
C ARG A 50 -6.87 6.66 7.85
N VAL A 51 -6.92 7.03 6.57
CA VAL A 51 -7.12 6.07 5.46
C VAL A 51 -5.99 5.02 5.45
N LEU A 52 -4.74 5.45 5.48
CA LEU A 52 -3.59 4.53 5.49
C LEU A 52 -3.63 3.56 6.68
N ARG A 53 -3.97 4.06 7.88
CA ARG A 53 -4.13 3.20 9.07
C ARG A 53 -5.26 2.18 8.89
N THR A 54 -6.39 2.59 8.33
CA THR A 54 -7.51 1.68 8.06
C THR A 54 -7.09 0.57 7.08
N LEU A 55 -6.45 0.93 5.96
CA LEU A 55 -5.96 -0.05 4.98
C LEU A 55 -4.99 -1.06 5.61
N ARG A 56 -4.02 -0.60 6.40
CA ARG A 56 -3.09 -1.48 7.13
C ARG A 56 -3.82 -2.47 8.05
N ARG A 57 -4.85 -2.00 8.76
CA ARG A 57 -5.66 -2.86 9.64
C ARG A 57 -6.42 -3.90 8.84
N THR A 58 -7.05 -3.50 7.73
CA THR A 58 -7.76 -4.42 6.85
C THR A 58 -6.83 -5.51 6.33
N LEU A 59 -5.65 -5.16 5.81
CA LEU A 59 -4.67 -6.14 5.33
C LEU A 59 -4.21 -7.09 6.45
N LYS A 60 -3.91 -6.55 7.63
CA LYS A 60 -3.54 -7.37 8.79
C LYS A 60 -4.65 -8.38 9.13
N SER A 61 -5.90 -7.92 9.21
CA SER A 61 -7.04 -8.79 9.50
C SER A 61 -7.24 -9.86 8.44
N LEU A 62 -7.02 -9.55 7.15
CA LEU A 62 -7.10 -10.53 6.06
C LEU A 62 -6.00 -11.59 6.16
N MET A 63 -4.77 -11.21 6.53
CA MET A 63 -3.65 -12.16 6.71
C MET A 63 -3.83 -13.07 7.94
N GLU A 64 -4.58 -12.62 8.93
CA GLU A 64 -4.88 -13.39 10.16
C GLU A 64 -6.10 -14.31 10.01
N LEU A 65 -6.79 -14.30 8.86
CA LEU A 65 -7.91 -15.19 8.63
C LEU A 65 -7.45 -16.65 8.62
N PRO A 66 -8.20 -17.57 9.25
CA PRO A 66 -7.89 -18.99 9.21
C PRO A 66 -7.96 -19.48 7.76
N VAL A 67 -6.84 -20.02 7.27
CA VAL A 67 -6.75 -20.66 5.97
C VAL A 67 -6.88 -22.16 6.19
N GLU A 68 -7.92 -22.76 5.61
CA GLU A 68 -8.01 -24.23 5.55
C GLU A 68 -6.76 -24.79 4.87
N PRO A 69 -6.08 -25.78 5.44
CA PRO A 69 -4.88 -26.35 4.86
C PRO A 69 -5.22 -26.92 3.49
N ARG A 70 -4.73 -26.25 2.44
CA ARG A 70 -4.80 -26.77 1.07
C ARG A 70 -3.72 -27.84 0.91
N PRO A 71 -3.98 -28.91 0.13
CA PRO A 71 -2.94 -29.87 -0.22
C PRO A 71 -1.73 -29.14 -0.80
N SER A 72 -0.54 -29.52 -0.34
CA SER A 72 0.71 -28.88 -0.69
C SER A 72 0.97 -28.97 -2.20
N VAL A 73 1.12 -27.82 -2.85
CA VAL A 73 1.60 -27.77 -4.24
C VAL A 73 3.03 -28.29 -4.34
N ALA A 74 3.81 -28.22 -3.25
CA ALA A 74 5.20 -28.67 -3.23
C ALA A 74 5.32 -30.17 -3.53
N ASP A 75 4.36 -30.99 -3.10
CA ASP A 75 4.41 -32.44 -3.36
C ASP A 75 4.31 -32.74 -4.86
N GLY A 76 3.40 -32.07 -5.57
CA GLY A 76 3.28 -32.18 -7.02
C GLY A 76 4.48 -31.62 -7.78
N VAL A 77 5.07 -30.51 -7.30
CA VAL A 77 6.28 -29.91 -7.89
C VAL A 77 7.50 -30.82 -7.69
N LEU A 78 7.70 -31.35 -6.49
CA LEU A 78 8.79 -32.28 -6.17
C LEU A 78 8.68 -33.56 -6.99
N GLU A 79 7.48 -34.12 -7.12
CA GLU A 79 7.24 -35.31 -7.95
C GLU A 79 7.58 -35.05 -9.41
N ARG A 80 7.23 -33.86 -9.93
CA ARG A 80 7.55 -33.50 -11.31
C ARG A 80 9.06 -33.28 -11.53
N LEU A 81 9.73 -32.57 -10.63
CA LEU A 81 11.18 -32.35 -10.68
C LEU A 81 11.96 -33.66 -10.62
N ARG A 82 11.51 -34.65 -9.84
CA ARG A 82 12.14 -35.99 -9.78
C ARG A 82 11.99 -36.78 -11.07
N ARG A 83 11.02 -36.45 -11.92
CA ARG A 83 10.73 -37.14 -13.19
C ARG A 83 11.38 -36.47 -14.41
N GLU A 84 11.93 -35.27 -14.26
CA GLU A 84 12.72 -34.62 -15.32
C GLU A 84 14.16 -35.20 -15.33
N PRO A 85 14.68 -35.63 -16.50
CA PRO A 85 16.00 -36.27 -16.63
C PRO A 85 17.18 -35.31 -16.51
#